data_AF-A0A963S2N5-F1
#
_entry.id   AF-A0A963S2N5-F1
#
_cell.length_a   1.000
_cell.length_b   1.000
_cell.length_c   1.000
_cell.angle_alpha   90.00
_cell.angle_beta   90.00
_cell.angle_gamma   90.00
#
_symmetry.space_group_name_H-M   'P 1'
#
loop_
_entity.id
_entity.type
_entity.pdbx_description
1 polymer ?
#
loop_
_entity_poly.entity_id
_entity_poly.type
_entity_poly.pdbx_seq_one_letter_code
_entity_poly.pdbx_strand_id
1 'polypeptide(L)'
;TEAAHDDGVISGRGSPIKRGLASGIMTAIGGLGHALPYLIPHFWTATSIAALVVLVELWAITWIQNRYMDTPFLRAAFQVVLGGSLVLAAGVLIGNA
;
A
#
# COMPACT_ATOMS: atom_id res chain seq x y z
N THR A 1 12.48 14.37 22.19
CA THR A 1 11.36 13.68 21.50
C THR A 1 11.72 13.57 20.03
N GLU A 2 11.64 12.37 19.43
CA GLU A 2 12.06 12.13 18.03
C GLU A 2 11.09 12.67 16.96
N ALA A 3 10.07 13.44 17.32
CA ALA A 3 8.95 13.76 16.43
C ALA A 3 9.28 14.74 15.28
N ALA A 4 10.39 15.50 15.37
CA ALA A 4 10.74 16.50 14.35
C ALA A 4 11.87 16.06 13.39
N HIS A 5 12.72 15.12 13.79
CA HIS A 5 13.92 14.73 13.02
C HIS A 5 14.05 13.22 12.76
N ASP A 6 13.18 12.38 13.35
CA ASP A 6 13.15 10.90 13.26
C ASP A 6 14.46 10.27 12.75
N ASP A 7 15.54 10.45 13.52
CA ASP A 7 16.88 9.96 13.21
C ASP A 7 17.15 8.55 13.74
N GLY A 8 16.22 8.02 14.54
CA GLY A 8 16.24 6.65 15.04
C GLY A 8 17.24 6.40 16.18
N VAL A 9 17.79 7.46 16.79
CA VAL A 9 18.75 7.39 17.91
C VAL A 9 18.09 6.87 19.19
N ILE A 10 16.87 7.30 19.50
CA ILE A 10 16.10 6.90 20.68
C ILE A 10 15.34 5.60 20.39
N SER A 11 14.78 5.45 19.19
CA SER A 11 13.94 4.29 18.84
C SER A 11 14.74 3.08 18.32
N GLY A 12 16.04 3.22 18.03
CA GLY A 12 16.91 2.14 17.56
C GLY A 12 16.58 1.61 16.16
N ARG A 13 15.79 2.37 15.38
CA ARG A 13 15.24 1.93 14.08
C ARG A 13 16.24 2.03 12.92
N GLY A 14 17.45 2.49 13.21
CA GLY A 14 18.52 2.69 12.23
C GLY A 14 18.32 3.94 11.37
N SER A 15 19.14 4.06 10.33
CA SER A 15 19.27 5.28 9.53
C SER A 15 17.95 5.72 8.87
N PRO A 16 17.58 7.02 8.97
CA PRO A 16 16.37 7.57 8.36
C PRO A 16 16.37 7.46 6.83
N ILE A 17 17.54 7.57 6.18
CA ILE A 17 17.65 7.48 4.72
C ILE A 17 17.23 6.09 4.22
N LYS A 18 17.68 5.02 4.88
CA LYS A 18 17.33 3.65 4.49
C LYS A 18 15.83 3.40 4.63
N ARG A 19 15.24 3.88 5.72
CA ARG A 19 13.80 3.76 5.99
C ARG A 19 12.97 4.54 4.98
N GLY A 20 13.35 5.79 4.71
CA GLY A 20 12.67 6.65 3.74
C GLY A 20 12.77 6.14 2.31
N LEU A 21 13.93 5.62 1.89
CA LEU A 21 14.08 5.02 0.57
C LEU A 21 13.26 3.73 0.44
N ALA A 22 13.28 2.86 1.46
CA ALA A 22 12.49 1.64 1.46
C ALA A 22 10.98 1.93 1.39
N SER A 23 10.48 2.86 2.21
CA SER A 23 9.06 3.25 2.17
C SER A 23 8.68 3.93 0.86
N GLY A 24 9.53 4.83 0.35
CA GLY A 24 9.30 5.52 -0.91
C GLY A 24 9.23 4.57 -2.11
N ILE A 25 10.18 3.63 -2.22
CA ILE A 25 10.18 2.62 -3.29
C ILE A 25 8.95 1.73 -3.19
N MET A 26 8.62 1.22 -1.99
CA MET A 26 7.43 0.39 -1.82
C MET A 26 6.13 1.13 -2.15
N THR A 27 6.05 2.42 -1.83
CA THR A 27 4.90 3.27 -2.17
C THR A 27 4.79 3.45 -3.67
N ALA A 28 5.91 3.72 -4.35
CA ALA A 28 5.94 3.86 -5.80
C ALA A 28 5.56 2.55 -6.49
N ILE A 29 6.10 1.41 -6.04
CA ILE A 29 5.77 0.08 -6.58
C ILE A 29 4.27 -0.18 -6.42
N GLY A 30 3.71 0.07 -5.24
CA GLY A 30 2.28 -0.14 -4.98
C GLY A 30 1.40 0.75 -5.85
N GLY A 31 1.67 2.06 -5.87
CA GLY A 31 0.89 3.01 -6.67
C GLY A 31 0.99 2.75 -8.17
N LEU A 32 2.17 2.36 -8.67
CA LEU A 32 2.34 2.04 -10.09
C LEU A 32 1.73 0.69 -10.45
N GLY A 33 1.75 -0.30 -9.56
CA GLY A 33 1.25 -1.65 -9.81
C GLY A 33 -0.18 -1.66 -10.36
N HIS A 34 -1.08 -0.92 -9.73
CA HIS A 34 -2.48 -0.82 -10.17
C HIS A 34 -2.74 0.31 -11.18
N ALA A 35 -1.84 1.28 -11.33
CA ALA A 35 -1.99 2.39 -12.29
C ALA A 35 -1.53 2.02 -13.70
N LEU A 36 -0.44 1.26 -13.84
CA LEU A 36 0.14 0.86 -15.12
C LEU A 36 -0.83 0.12 -16.06
N PRO A 37 -1.76 -0.75 -15.58
CA PRO A 37 -2.75 -1.38 -16.45
C PRO A 37 -3.61 -0.39 -17.25
N TYR A 38 -3.80 0.85 -16.78
CA TYR A 38 -4.56 1.88 -17.51
C TYR A 38 -3.81 2.49 -18.70
N LEU A 39 -2.57 2.06 -18.97
CA LEU A 39 -1.91 2.30 -20.27
C LEU A 39 -2.51 1.45 -21.40
N ILE A 40 -3.29 0.42 -21.07
CA ILE A 40 -4.02 -0.39 -22.05
C ILE A 40 -5.25 0.41 -22.52
N PRO A 41 -5.44 0.64 -23.83
CA PRO A 41 -6.52 1.47 -24.37
C PRO A 41 -7.90 0.79 -24.35
N HIS A 42 -8.12 -0.18 -23.46
CA HIS A 42 -9.37 -0.89 -23.28
C HIS A 42 -9.73 -0.91 -21.80
N PHE A 43 -10.71 -0.08 -21.42
CA PHE A 43 -11.08 0.17 -20.02
C PHE A 43 -11.33 -1.11 -19.22
N TRP A 44 -12.25 -1.98 -19.67
CA TRP A 44 -12.59 -3.19 -18.90
C TRP A 44 -11.42 -4.15 -18.72
N THR A 45 -10.53 -4.27 -19.71
CA THR A 45 -9.31 -5.06 -19.62
C THR A 45 -8.34 -4.44 -18.62
N ALA A 46 -8.09 -3.13 -18.70
CA ALA A 46 -7.25 -2.39 -17.77
C ALA A 46 -7.76 -2.52 -16.33
N THR A 47 -9.06 -2.28 -16.10
CA THR A 47 -9.69 -2.38 -14.77
C THR A 47 -9.64 -3.79 -14.22
N SER A 48 -9.87 -4.82 -15.05
CA SER A 48 -9.79 -6.22 -14.60
C SER A 48 -8.37 -6.60 -14.16
N ILE A 49 -7.36 -6.16 -14.92
CA ILE A 49 -5.95 -6.40 -14.58
C ILE A 49 -5.57 -5.61 -13.32
N ALA A 50 -5.95 -4.33 -13.23
CA ALA A 50 -5.69 -3.51 -12.04
C ALA A 50 -6.32 -4.12 -10.79
N ALA A 51 -7.56 -4.62 -10.88
CA ALA A 51 -8.23 -5.29 -9.77
C ALA A 51 -7.47 -6.56 -9.34
N LEU A 52 -6.98 -7.37 -10.29
CA LEU A 52 -6.18 -8.55 -9.97
C LEU A 52 -4.87 -8.18 -9.27
N VAL A 53 -4.18 -7.14 -9.74
CA VAL A 53 -2.96 -6.64 -9.10
C VAL A 53 -3.25 -6.21 -7.67
N VAL A 54 -4.29 -5.40 -7.44
CA VAL A 54 -4.68 -4.96 -6.09
C VAL A 54 -4.99 -6.15 -5.18
N LEU A 55 -5.68 -7.18 -5.64
CA LEU A 55 -5.94 -8.38 -4.83
C LEU A 55 -4.64 -9.07 -4.39
N VAL A 56 -3.67 -9.19 -5.29
CA VAL A 56 -2.34 -9.74 -4.98
C VAL A 56 -1.59 -8.83 -4.00
N GLU A 57 -1.66 -7.51 -4.16
CA GLU A 57 -1.04 -6.55 -3.27
C GLU A 57 -1.63 -6.61 -1.85
N LEU A 58 -2.95 -6.59 -1.70
CA LEU A 58 -3.59 -6.67 -0.39
C LEU A 58 -3.29 -8.00 0.30
N TRP A 59 -3.23 -9.10 -0.45
CA TRP A 59 -2.79 -10.40 0.06
C TRP A 59 -1.34 -10.36 0.53
N ALA A 60 -0.44 -9.81 -0.28
CA ALA A 60 0.99 -9.69 0.06
C ALA A 60 1.18 -8.82 1.31
N ILE A 61 0.52 -7.67 1.41
CA ILE A 61 0.59 -6.78 2.59
C ILE A 61 0.07 -7.50 3.84
N THR A 62 -1.08 -8.18 3.74
CA THR A 62 -1.66 -8.94 4.84
C THR A 62 -0.72 -10.05 5.30
N TRP A 63 -0.15 -10.79 4.35
CA TRP A 63 0.82 -11.85 4.63
C TRP A 63 2.10 -11.30 5.28
N ILE A 64 2.66 -10.19 4.77
CA ILE A 64 3.83 -9.54 5.36
C ILE A 64 3.55 -9.12 6.80
N GLN A 65 2.42 -8.47 7.06
CA GLN A 65 2.04 -8.06 8.42
C GLN A 65 1.89 -9.26 9.35
N ASN A 66 1.24 -10.32 8.89
CA ASN A 66 1.07 -11.53 9.70
C ASN A 66 2.39 -12.28 9.94
N ARG A 67 3.31 -12.27 8.97
CA ARG A 67 4.55 -13.06 9.04
C ARG A 67 5.69 -12.35 9.76
N TYR A 68 5.78 -11.03 9.63
CA TYR A 68 6.93 -10.23 10.08
C TYR A 68 6.59 -9.21 11.16
N MET A 69 5.31 -8.90 11.38
CA MET A 69 4.88 -7.93 12.40
C MET A 69 4.02 -8.56 13.50
N ASP A 70 3.90 -9.89 13.53
CA ASP A 70 3.10 -10.65 14.48
C ASP A 70 1.63 -10.18 14.61
N THR A 71 1.11 -9.52 13.56
CA THR A 71 -0.27 -9.06 13.51
C THR A 71 -1.18 -10.23 13.15
N PRO A 72 -2.20 -10.59 13.96
CA PRO A 72 -3.12 -11.67 13.62
C PRO A 72 -3.73 -11.47 12.23
N PHE A 73 -3.69 -12.50 11.38
CA PHE A 73 -4.13 -12.43 9.98
C PHE A 73 -5.46 -11.72 9.78
N LEU A 74 -6.48 -12.04 10.59
CA LEU A 74 -7.80 -11.41 10.49
C LEU A 74 -7.78 -9.91 10.76
N ARG A 75 -6.95 -9.45 11.69
CA ARG A 75 -6.78 -8.01 11.98
C ARG A 75 -6.04 -7.31 10.85
N ALA A 76 -4.96 -7.92 10.36
CA ALA A 76 -4.20 -7.40 9.23
C ALA A 76 -5.09 -7.30 7.97
N ALA A 77 -5.83 -8.36 7.65
CA ALA A 77 -6.73 -8.40 6.52
C ALA A 77 -7.83 -7.34 6.64
N PHE A 78 -8.47 -7.24 7.80
CA PHE A 78 -9.51 -6.24 8.05
C PHE A 78 -8.98 -4.82 7.87
N GLN A 79 -7.82 -4.49 8.48
CA GLN A 79 -7.21 -3.17 8.36
C GLN A 79 -6.87 -2.82 6.90
N VAL A 80 -6.25 -3.76 6.19
CA VAL A 80 -5.78 -3.57 4.81
C VAL A 80 -6.96 -3.42 3.84
N VAL A 81 -7.95 -4.31 3.93
CA VAL A 81 -9.13 -4.28 3.06
C VAL A 81 -10.01 -3.07 3.37
N LEU A 82 -10.24 -2.75 4.65
CA LEU A 82 -11.02 -1.57 5.03
C LEU A 82 -10.34 -0.30 4.55
N GLY A 83 -9.04 -0.13 4.83
CA GLY A 83 -8.26 1.01 4.35
C GLY A 83 -8.30 1.15 2.83
N GLY A 84 -8.06 0.05 2.09
CA GLY A 84 -8.14 0.03 0.63
C GLY A 84 -9.53 0.39 0.09
N SER A 85 -10.59 -0.14 0.70
CA SER A 85 -11.97 0.15 0.29
C SER A 85 -12.35 1.61 0.48
N LEU A 86 -11.86 2.27 1.54
CA LEU A 86 -12.08 3.70 1.77
C LEU A 86 -11.39 4.56 0.72
N VAL A 87 -10.14 4.24 0.36
CA VAL A 87 -9.41 4.95 -0.69
C VAL A 87 -10.09 4.77 -2.05
N LEU A 88 -10.53 3.55 -2.38
CA LEU A 88 -11.29 3.28 -3.59
C LEU A 88 -12.60 4.08 -3.62
N ALA A 89 -13.37 4.07 -2.53
CA ALA A 89 -14.62 4.82 -2.43
C ALA A 89 -14.38 6.33 -2.63
N ALA A 90 -13.35 6.89 -2.01
CA ALA A 90 -12.97 8.28 -2.21
C ALA A 90 -12.61 8.56 -3.69
N GLY A 91 -11.85 7.67 -4.33
CA GLY A 91 -11.52 7.78 -5.75
C GLY A 91 -12.74 7.78 -6.67
N VAL A 92 -13.71 6.88 -6.42
CA VAL A 92 -14.97 6.84 -7.17
C VAL A 92 -15.80 8.10 -6.94
N LEU A 93 -15.92 8.56 -5.70
CA LEU A 93 -16.70 9.75 -5.36
C LEU A 93 -16.11 11.03 -5.97
N ILE A 94 -14.77 11.19 -5.93
CA ILE A 94 -14.07 12.33 -6.51
C ILE A 94 -14.06 12.25 -8.05
N GLY A 95 -13.90 11.04 -8.60
CA GLY A 95 -13.80 10.80 -10.04
C GLY A 95 -15.14 10.85 -10.78
N ASN A 96 -16.27 10.79 -10.08
CA ASN A 96 -17.61 10.89 -10.67
C ASN A 96 -18.05 12.35 -10.91
N ALA A 97 -17.11 13.20 -11.35
CA ALA A 97 -17.32 14.59 -11.74
C ALA A 97 -17.53 14.72 -13.26
#